data_AF-A0A0E2HEF8-F1
#
_entry.id   AF-A0A0E2HEF8-F1
#
_cell.length_a   1.000
_cell.length_b   1.000
_cell.length_c   1.000
_cell.angle_alpha   90.00
_cell.angle_beta   90.00
_cell.angle_gamma   90.00
#
_symmetry.space_group_name_H-M   'P 1'
#
loop_
_entity.id
_entity.type
_entity.pdbx_description
1 polymer ?
#
loop_
_entity_poly.entity_id
_entity_poly.type
_entity_poly.pdbx_seq_one_letter_code
_entity_poly.pdbx_strand_id
1 'polypeptide(L)' 'MKYDPTLAAMLTEPWSNNACRGYVMYAMENCGFSPEDIRRVVRELHYVFDFKSLAEARCHYENGPY' A
#
# COMPACT_ATOMS: atom_id res chain seq x y z
N MET A 1 30.27 8.91 -1.11
CA MET A 1 29.34 9.42 -0.08
C MET A 1 29.07 8.28 0.89
N LYS A 2 29.23 8.48 2.19
CA LYS A 2 28.86 7.45 3.18
C LYS A 2 27.34 7.48 3.30
N TYR A 3 26.69 6.35 3.06
CA TYR A 3 25.25 6.19 3.28
C TYR A 3 24.95 6.44 4.75
N ASP A 4 24.14 7.46 5.03
CA ASP A 4 23.65 7.79 6.36
C ASP A 4 22.21 7.23 6.47
N PRO A 5 22.01 6.09 7.16
CA PRO A 5 20.71 5.44 7.26
C PRO A 5 19.69 6.30 8.02
N THR A 6 20.15 7.16 8.94
CA THR A 6 19.30 8.10 9.67
C THR A 6 18.81 9.21 8.75
N LEU A 7 19.68 9.79 7.93
CA LEU A 7 19.28 10.78 6.93
C LEU A 7 18.38 10.16 5.85
N ALA A 8 18.69 8.95 5.37
CA ALA A 8 17.85 8.24 4.42
C ALA A 8 16.45 7.96 4.98
N ALA A 9 16.36 7.51 6.24
CA ALA A 9 15.09 7.28 6.92
C ALA A 9 14.29 8.57 7.18
N MET A 10 14.96 9.72 7.36
CA MET A 10 14.30 11.02 7.47
C MET A 10 13.83 11.58 6.13
N LEU A 11 14.46 11.17 5.02
CA LEU A 11 14.10 11.58 3.66
C LEU A 11 13.04 10.67 3.03
N THR A 12 12.86 9.46 3.55
CA THR A 12 11.77 8.56 3.15
C THR A 12 10.60 8.74 4.11
N GLU A 13 9.41 9.08 3.60
CA GLU A 13 8.22 9.03 4.43
C GLU A 13 8.01 7.60 4.95
N PRO A 14 7.77 7.43 6.27
CA PRO A 14 7.50 6.12 6.83
C PRO A 14 6.21 5.54 6.25
N TRP A 15 6.11 4.21 6.23
CA TRP A 15 4.90 3.54 5.76
C TRP A 15 3.66 3.99 6.55
N SER A 16 2.58 4.29 5.82
CA SER A 16 1.28 4.68 6.37
C SER A 16 0.16 3.91 5.69
N ASN A 17 -0.58 3.11 6.47
CA ASN A 17 -1.74 2.36 5.99
C ASN A 17 -2.79 3.28 5.35
N ASN A 18 -2.96 4.50 5.88
CA ASN A 18 -3.92 5.47 5.34
C ASN A 18 -3.45 6.04 4.00
N ALA A 19 -2.14 6.32 3.86
CA ALA A 19 -1.58 6.77 2.58
C ALA A 19 -1.74 5.68 1.51
N CYS A 20 -1.47 4.40 1.85
CA CYS A 20 -1.67 3.28 0.93
C CYS A 20 -3.12 3.17 0.45
N ARG A 21 -4.12 3.30 1.34
CA ARG A 21 -5.54 3.31 0.93
C ARG A 21 -5.85 4.46 -0.02
N GLY A 22 -5.31 5.64 0.25
CA GLY A 22 -5.45 6.79 -0.65
C GLY A 22 -4.91 6.50 -2.04
N TYR A 23 -3.71 5.91 -2.15
CA TYR A 23 -3.14 5.52 -3.45
C TYR A 23 -4.01 4.51 -4.19
N VAL A 24 -4.55 3.50 -3.50
CA VAL A 24 -5.43 2.51 -4.13
C VAL A 24 -6.75 3.14 -4.59
N MET A 25 -7.33 4.05 -3.78
CA MET A 25 -8.53 4.79 -4.19
C MET A 25 -8.27 5.61 -5.46
N TYR A 26 -7.19 6.39 -5.50
CA TYR A 26 -6.82 7.15 -6.71
C TYR A 26 -6.66 6.26 -7.94
N ALA A 27 -5.97 5.13 -7.80
CA ALA A 27 -5.78 4.20 -8.91
C ALA A 27 -7.13 3.62 -9.41
N MET A 28 -8.00 3.23 -8.49
CA MET A 28 -9.31 2.67 -8.84
C MET A 28 -10.26 3.71 -9.45
N GLU A 29 -10.28 4.94 -8.92
CA GLU A 29 -11.05 6.04 -9.50
C GLU A 29 -10.58 6.34 -10.94
N ASN A 30 -9.27 6.41 -11.16
CA ASN A 30 -8.69 6.65 -12.48
C ASN A 30 -8.95 5.51 -13.48
N CYS A 31 -9.09 4.28 -12.98
CA CYS A 31 -9.47 3.11 -13.78
C CYS A 31 -10.99 3.00 -14.01
N GLY A 32 -11.80 3.92 -13.44
CA GLY A 32 -13.25 3.95 -13.64
C GLY A 32 -14.02 2.90 -12.84
N PHE A 33 -13.46 2.39 -11.74
CA PHE A 33 -14.18 1.47 -10.86
C PHE A 33 -15.38 2.16 -10.20
N SER A 34 -16.42 1.37 -9.89
CA SER A 34 -17.59 1.90 -9.21
C SER A 34 -17.25 2.34 -7.78
N PRO A 35 -17.95 3.35 -7.23
CA PRO A 35 -17.77 3.74 -5.82
C PRO A 35 -18.01 2.59 -4.84
N GLU A 36 -18.84 1.60 -5.20
CA GLU A 36 -19.10 0.44 -4.36
C GLU A 36 -17.90 -0.52 -4.33
N ASP A 37 -17.28 -0.78 -5.48
CA ASP A 37 -16.07 -1.59 -5.57
C ASP A 37 -14.90 -0.94 -4.84
N ILE A 38 -14.73 0.38 -4.99
CA ILE A 38 -13.71 1.15 -4.28
C ILE A 38 -13.90 1.00 -2.77
N ARG A 39 -15.13 1.18 -2.26
CA ARG A 39 -15.42 0.98 -0.82
C ARG A 39 -15.12 -0.44 -0.37
N ARG A 40 -15.45 -1.45 -1.19
CA ARG A 40 -15.20 -2.85 -0.88
C ARG A 40 -13.70 -3.14 -0.75
N VAL A 41 -12.89 -2.70 -1.71
CA VAL A 41 -11.44 -2.88 -1.70
C VAL A 41 -10.78 -2.12 -0.54
N VAL A 42 -11.17 -0.87 -0.30
CA VAL A 42 -10.62 -0.07 0.81
C VAL A 42 -10.95 -0.69 2.18
N ARG A 43 -12.13 -1.29 2.32
CA ARG A 43 -12.50 -2.03 3.53
C ARG A 43 -11.68 -3.31 3.67
N GLU A 44 -11.48 -4.06 2.59
CA GLU A 44 -10.66 -5.28 2.62
C GLU A 44 -9.20 -4.96 2.99
N LEU A 45 -8.63 -3.89 2.41
CA LEU A 45 -7.30 -3.39 2.76
C LEU A 45 -7.16 -3.10 4.26
N HIS A 46 -8.23 -2.69 4.94
CA HIS A 46 -8.20 -2.51 6.38
C HIS A 46 -7.86 -3.79 7.12
N TYR A 47 -8.53 -4.88 6.76
CA TYR A 47 -8.29 -6.17 7.39
C TYR A 47 -6.95 -6.75 6.97
N VAL A 48 -6.59 -6.68 5.68
CA VAL A 48 -5.34 -7.26 5.18
C VAL A 48 -4.12 -6.66 5.88
N PHE A 49 -4.10 -5.36 6.17
CA PHE A 49 -2.98 -4.75 6.89
C PHE A 49 -2.77 -5.27 8.32
N ASP A 50 -3.83 -5.75 8.98
CA ASP A 50 -3.72 -6.31 10.33
C ASP A 50 -3.29 -7.78 10.31
N PHE A 51 -3.58 -8.51 9.22
CA PHE A 51 -3.30 -9.94 9.10
C PHE A 51 -2.04 -10.28 8.31
N LYS A 52 -1.47 -9.32 7.58
CA LYS A 52 -0.31 -9.53 6.70
C LYS A 52 0.84 -8.61 7.04
N SER A 53 2.01 -9.21 7.19
CA SER A 53 3.26 -8.47 7.33
C SER A 53 3.67 -7.79 6.01
N LEU A 54 4.49 -6.74 6.11
CA LEU A 54 5.04 -6.05 4.93
C LEU A 54 5.86 -7.01 4.03
N ALA A 55 6.53 -8.00 4.62
CA ALA A 55 7.30 -9.00 3.88
C ALA A 55 6.39 -9.95 3.09
N GLU A 56 5.30 -10.43 3.69
CA GLU A 56 4.30 -11.26 2.99
C GLU A 56 3.64 -10.48 1.85
N ALA A 57 3.24 -9.23 2.09
CA ALA A 57 2.63 -8.38 1.06
C ALA A 57 3.59 -8.13 -0.11
N ARG A 58 4.88 -7.87 0.16
CA ARG A 58 5.91 -7.73 -0.88
C ARG A 58 6.10 -9.01 -1.68
N CYS A 59 6.27 -10.14 -0.98
CA CYS A 59 6.43 -11.43 -1.64
C CYS A 59 5.24 -11.76 -2.56
N HIS A 60 4.02 -11.45 -2.09
CA HIS A 60 2.80 -11.63 -2.87
C HIS A 60 2.73 -10.73 -4.11
N TYR A 61 3.22 -9.49 -4.02
CA TYR A 61 3.31 -8.59 -5.17
C TYR A 61 4.35 -9.04 -6.20
N GLU A 62 5.54 -9.45 -5.73
CA GLU A 62 6.67 -9.80 -6.60
C GLU A 62 6.51 -11.17 -7.28
N ASN A 63 5.83 -12.11 -6.62
CA ASN A 63 5.71 -13.51 -7.08
C ASN A 63 4.26 -13.95 -7.35
N GLY A 64 3.31 -13.02 -7.27
CA GLY A 64 1.89 -13.30 -7.46
C GLY A 64 1.53 -13.58 -8.92
N PRO A 65 0.42 -14.28 -9.19
CA PRO A 65 -0.03 -14.63 -10.54
C PRO A 65 -0.77 -13.51 -11.29
N TYR A 66 -0.74 -12.26 -10.80
CA TYR A 66 -1.57 -11.15 -11.27
C TYR A 66 -0.83 -10.25 -12.27
#